data_AF-A0A958C7N2-F1
#
_entry.id   AF-A0A958C7N2-F1
#
_cell.length_a   1.000
_cell.length_b   1.000
_cell.length_c   1.000
_cell.angle_alpha   90.00
_cell.angle_beta   90.00
_cell.angle_gamma   90.00
#
_symmetry.space_group_name_H-M   'P 1'
#
loop_
_entity.id
_entity.type
_entity.pdbx_description
1 polymer ?
#
loop_
_entity_poly.entity_id
_entity_poly.type
_entity_poly.pdbx_seq_one_letter_code
_entity_poly.pdbx_strand_id
1 'polypeptide(L)'
;MTRRTMNNELLNSLQDSQAALLPDYQSLHAAMAALKRAIALASDETLDAIAMHKHLAKLEQAAAALDDPGLNAALEAFARQTQHGLDALAFEFARDLKEVFERRGQTVQGRPPTLVVDSLALHIDMGARKAQWFYGKEALTKPLPLSLNTIVKAYDQQTKSVVNR
;
A
#
# COMPACT_ATOMS: atom_id res chain seq x y z
N MET A 1 10.04 50.48 -34.61
CA MET A 1 10.30 49.53 -33.50
C MET A 1 11.70 49.78 -32.96
N THR A 2 11.82 50.12 -31.68
CA THR A 2 13.11 50.37 -31.02
C THR A 2 13.76 49.06 -30.57
N ARG A 3 15.11 48.98 -30.61
CA ARG A 3 15.91 47.82 -30.18
C ARG A 3 15.54 47.29 -28.78
N ARG A 4 15.11 48.20 -27.89
CA ARG A 4 14.62 47.88 -26.54
C ARG A 4 13.32 47.08 -26.54
N THR A 5 12.43 47.32 -27.51
CA THR A 5 11.14 46.62 -27.66
C THR A 5 11.37 45.17 -28.10
N MET A 6 12.24 44.95 -29.11
CA MET A 6 12.59 43.61 -29.59
C MET A 6 13.29 42.76 -28.52
N ASN A 7 14.17 43.35 -27.69
CA ASN A 7 14.80 42.64 -26.59
C ASN A 7 13.80 42.22 -25.51
N ASN A 8 12.79 43.03 -25.23
CA ASN A 8 11.74 42.70 -24.27
C ASN A 8 10.81 41.59 -24.80
N GLU A 9 10.46 41.63 -26.09
CA GLU A 9 9.65 40.58 -26.74
C GLU A 9 10.37 39.22 -26.70
N LEU A 10 11.68 39.19 -26.99
CA LEU A 10 12.48 37.96 -26.88
C LEU A 10 12.54 37.45 -25.43
N LEU A 11 12.78 38.33 -24.45
CA LEU A 11 12.84 37.93 -23.05
C LEU A 11 11.52 37.33 -22.58
N ASN A 12 10.39 37.96 -22.91
CA ASN A 12 9.08 37.45 -22.56
C ASN A 12 8.82 36.09 -23.21
N SER A 13 9.13 35.93 -24.50
CA SER A 13 8.96 34.65 -25.21
C SER A 13 9.79 33.52 -24.60
N LEU A 14 11.01 33.81 -24.14
CA LEU A 14 11.86 32.84 -23.45
C LEU A 14 11.30 32.49 -22.06
N GLN A 15 10.80 33.46 -21.31
CA GLN A 15 10.17 33.24 -20.00
C GLN A 15 8.88 32.43 -20.11
N ASP A 16 8.04 32.71 -21.09
CA ASP A 16 6.81 31.97 -21.37
C ASP A 16 7.13 30.51 -21.74
N SER A 17 8.15 30.31 -22.58
CA SER A 17 8.63 28.97 -22.95
C SER A 17 9.17 28.20 -21.74
N GLN A 18 9.94 28.86 -20.87
CA GLN A 18 10.42 28.25 -19.62
C GLN A 18 9.26 27.87 -18.69
N ALA A 19 8.28 28.77 -18.53
CA ALA A 19 7.10 28.52 -17.70
C ALA A 19 6.25 27.36 -18.25
N ALA A 20 6.14 27.24 -19.58
CA ALA A 20 5.43 26.15 -20.24
C ALA A 20 6.11 24.79 -20.03
N LEU A 21 7.45 24.73 -19.99
CA LEU A 21 8.23 23.49 -19.80
C LEU A 21 8.39 23.08 -18.32
N LEU A 22 8.13 23.98 -17.39
CA LEU A 22 8.35 23.72 -15.96
C LEU A 22 7.53 22.54 -15.41
N PRO A 23 6.24 22.35 -15.75
CA PRO A 23 5.46 21.20 -15.27
C PRO A 23 6.04 19.86 -15.74
N ASP A 24 6.42 19.76 -17.01
CA ASP A 24 6.99 18.52 -17.57
C ASP A 24 8.32 18.16 -16.90
N TYR A 25 9.18 19.17 -16.67
CA TYR A 25 10.42 18.98 -15.92
C TYR A 25 10.15 18.49 -14.49
N GLN A 26 9.16 19.06 -13.80
CA GLN A 26 8.79 18.65 -12.44
C GLN A 26 8.25 17.22 -12.40
N SER A 27 7.39 16.85 -13.35
CA SER A 27 6.86 15.48 -13.49
C SER A 27 7.98 14.47 -13.74
N LEU A 28 8.90 14.79 -14.66
CA LEU A 28 10.06 13.94 -14.96
C LEU A 28 10.97 13.78 -13.74
N HIS A 29 11.28 14.87 -13.06
CA HIS A 29 12.11 14.85 -11.86
C HIS A 29 11.45 14.01 -10.74
N ALA A 30 10.15 14.15 -10.53
CA ALA A 30 9.41 13.35 -9.55
C ALA A 30 9.43 11.86 -9.90
N ALA A 31 9.26 11.49 -11.18
CA ALA A 31 9.34 10.11 -11.62
C ALA A 31 10.73 9.51 -11.47
N MET A 32 11.79 10.25 -11.82
CA MET A 32 13.17 9.79 -11.59
C MET A 32 13.46 9.55 -10.10
N ALA A 33 12.98 10.44 -9.23
CA ALA A 33 13.13 10.26 -7.78
C ALA A 33 12.34 9.04 -7.27
N ALA A 34 11.12 8.83 -7.75
CA ALA A 34 10.31 7.66 -7.41
C ALA A 34 10.96 6.35 -7.88
N LEU A 35 11.45 6.30 -9.12
CA LEU A 35 12.17 5.16 -9.69
C LEU A 35 13.46 4.86 -8.91
N LYS A 36 14.26 5.88 -8.61
CA LYS A 36 15.50 5.71 -7.82
C LYS A 36 15.21 5.04 -6.48
N ARG A 37 14.13 5.43 -5.81
CA ARG A 37 13.74 4.80 -4.54
C ARG A 37 13.18 3.39 -4.74
N ALA A 38 12.40 3.14 -5.79
CA ALA A 38 11.92 1.80 -6.12
C ALA A 38 13.07 0.83 -6.42
N ILE A 39 14.08 1.28 -7.17
CA ILE A 39 15.31 0.52 -7.44
C ILE A 39 16.03 0.18 -6.14
N ALA A 40 16.19 1.15 -5.24
CA ALA A 40 16.85 0.91 -3.96
C ALA A 40 16.12 -0.14 -3.11
N LEU A 41 14.77 -0.13 -3.11
CA LEU A 41 13.97 -1.14 -2.40
C LEU A 41 14.02 -2.51 -3.06
N ALA A 42 14.08 -2.56 -4.39
CA ALA A 42 14.14 -3.80 -5.16
C ALA A 42 15.55 -4.43 -5.20
N SER A 43 16.58 -3.65 -4.87
CA SER A 43 17.99 -4.09 -4.85
C SER A 43 18.45 -4.59 -3.48
N ASP A 44 17.58 -4.52 -2.47
CA ASP A 44 17.89 -5.03 -1.14
C ASP A 44 17.94 -6.57 -1.17
N GLU A 45 18.80 -7.16 -0.34
CA GLU A 45 18.98 -8.62 -0.26
C GLU A 45 17.67 -9.31 0.19
N THR A 46 16.91 -8.61 1.03
CA THR A 46 15.56 -9.01 1.44
C THR A 46 14.55 -7.94 1.04
N LEU A 47 13.58 -8.31 0.21
CA LEU A 47 12.52 -7.40 -0.22
C LEU A 47 11.58 -7.05 0.94
N ASP A 48 11.65 -5.81 1.43
CA ASP A 48 10.69 -5.29 2.40
C ASP A 48 9.39 -4.87 1.70
N ALA A 49 8.44 -5.80 1.62
CA ALA A 49 7.13 -5.58 1.00
C ALA A 49 6.34 -4.41 1.62
N ILE A 50 6.53 -4.13 2.92
CA ILE A 50 5.85 -3.03 3.61
C ILE A 50 6.45 -1.70 3.16
N ALA A 51 7.78 -1.61 3.07
CA ALA A 51 8.46 -0.42 2.53
C ALA A 51 8.13 -0.19 1.06
N MET A 52 8.07 -1.26 0.25
CA MET A 52 7.64 -1.20 -1.14
C MET A 52 6.20 -0.69 -1.27
N HIS A 53 5.26 -1.24 -0.49
CA HIS A 53 3.86 -0.83 -0.49
C HIS A 53 3.69 0.65 -0.14
N LYS A 54 4.42 1.15 0.87
CA LYS A 54 4.40 2.59 1.23
C LYS A 54 4.90 3.50 0.11
N HIS A 55 5.79 2.99 -0.75
CA HIS A 55 6.36 3.76 -1.85
C HIS A 55 5.54 3.65 -3.15
N LEU A 56 4.74 2.59 -3.29
CA LEU A 56 3.93 2.31 -4.49
C LEU A 56 3.06 3.52 -4.89
N ALA A 57 2.37 4.15 -3.95
CA ALA A 57 1.53 5.32 -4.22
C ALA A 57 2.28 6.49 -4.87
N LYS A 58 3.56 6.70 -4.52
CA LYS A 58 4.38 7.76 -5.15
C LYS A 58 4.77 7.39 -6.58
N LEU A 59 5.02 6.11 -6.83
CA LEU A 59 5.32 5.63 -8.18
C LEU A 59 4.08 5.66 -9.08
N GLU A 60 2.90 5.33 -8.54
CA GLU A 60 1.60 5.47 -9.22
C GLU A 60 1.32 6.92 -9.62
N GLN A 61 1.53 7.86 -8.70
CA GLN A 61 1.39 9.29 -8.99
C GLN A 61 2.34 9.77 -10.09
N ALA A 62 3.60 9.32 -10.06
CA ALA A 62 4.58 9.65 -11.07
C ALA A 62 4.23 9.07 -12.45
N ALA A 63 3.74 7.82 -12.49
CA ALA A 63 3.34 7.15 -13.72
C ALA A 63 2.14 7.86 -14.37
N ALA A 64 1.12 8.20 -13.57
CA ALA A 64 -0.05 8.94 -14.03
C ALA A 64 0.29 10.33 -14.59
N ALA A 65 1.38 10.96 -14.14
CA ALA A 65 1.78 12.30 -14.57
C ALA A 65 2.55 12.31 -15.90
N LEU A 66 3.17 11.21 -16.31
CA LEU A 66 4.03 11.15 -17.50
C LEU A 66 3.46 10.31 -18.66
N ASP A 67 2.47 9.46 -18.39
CA ASP A 67 1.89 8.52 -19.37
C ASP A 67 2.96 7.77 -20.20
N ASP A 68 4.06 7.38 -19.54
CA ASP A 68 5.18 6.68 -20.18
C ASP A 68 4.96 5.16 -20.12
N PRO A 69 4.95 4.44 -21.26
CA PRO A 69 4.73 2.99 -21.27
C PRO A 69 5.77 2.20 -20.48
N GLY A 70 7.04 2.65 -20.49
CA GLY A 70 8.12 1.99 -19.77
C GLY A 70 7.95 2.11 -18.25
N LEU A 71 7.60 3.30 -17.78
CA LEU A 71 7.28 3.60 -16.39
C LEU A 71 6.04 2.84 -15.92
N ASN A 72 4.99 2.75 -16.74
CA ASN A 72 3.79 1.96 -16.45
C ASN A 72 4.13 0.47 -16.30
N ALA A 73 4.93 -0.09 -17.20
CA ALA A 73 5.38 -1.49 -17.09
C ALA A 73 6.24 -1.74 -15.83
N ALA A 74 7.12 -0.79 -15.48
CA ALA A 74 7.92 -0.86 -14.26
C ALA A 74 7.06 -0.77 -13.00
N LEU A 75 6.06 0.12 -12.99
CA LEU A 75 5.08 0.24 -11.92
C LEU A 75 4.31 -1.07 -11.72
N GLU A 76 3.79 -1.68 -12.80
CA GLU A 76 3.10 -2.95 -12.71
C GLU A 76 3.98 -4.07 -12.14
N ALA A 77 5.24 -4.16 -12.59
CA ALA A 77 6.18 -5.14 -12.06
C ALA A 77 6.45 -4.92 -10.57
N PHE A 78 6.67 -3.67 -10.16
CA PHE A 78 6.89 -3.29 -8.76
C PHE A 78 5.65 -3.58 -7.90
N ALA A 79 4.45 -3.27 -8.40
CA ALA A 79 3.18 -3.54 -7.73
C ALA A 79 2.95 -5.05 -7.53
N ARG A 80 3.16 -5.86 -8.57
CA ARG A 80 3.03 -7.33 -8.49
C ARG A 80 4.00 -7.90 -7.45
N GLN A 81 5.27 -7.50 -7.48
CA GLN A 81 6.26 -8.00 -6.53
C GLN A 81 5.93 -7.57 -5.09
N THR A 82 5.47 -6.33 -4.92
CA THR A 82 4.99 -5.82 -3.62
C THR A 82 3.84 -6.68 -3.10
N GLN A 83 2.83 -6.95 -3.94
CA GLN A 83 1.67 -7.74 -3.55
C GLN A 83 2.06 -9.18 -3.19
N HIS A 84 2.93 -9.82 -3.96
CA HIS A 84 3.45 -11.14 -3.62
C HIS A 84 4.11 -11.18 -2.24
N GLY A 85 4.92 -10.17 -1.91
CA GLY A 85 5.52 -10.05 -0.58
C GLY A 85 4.50 -9.83 0.53
N LEU A 86 3.49 -8.99 0.30
CA LEU A 86 2.40 -8.77 1.26
C LEU A 86 1.57 -10.04 1.48
N ASP A 87 1.29 -10.80 0.43
CA ASP A 87 0.54 -12.06 0.50
C ASP A 87 1.33 -13.12 1.28
N ALA A 88 2.64 -13.20 1.07
CA ALA A 88 3.52 -14.09 1.83
C ALA A 88 3.49 -13.74 3.33
N LEU A 89 3.65 -12.46 3.67
CA LEU A 89 3.54 -11.98 5.06
C LEU A 89 2.16 -12.26 5.66
N ALA A 90 1.10 -12.06 4.88
CA ALA A 90 -0.27 -12.33 5.33
C ALA A 90 -0.47 -13.82 5.63
N PHE A 91 0.08 -14.69 4.78
CA PHE A 91 0.00 -16.14 4.93
C PHE A 91 0.76 -16.64 6.16
N GLU A 92 1.98 -16.15 6.39
CA GLU A 92 2.75 -16.43 7.60
C GLU A 92 2.00 -15.98 8.86
N PHE A 93 1.51 -14.74 8.87
CA PHE A 93 0.73 -14.22 9.99
C PHE A 93 -0.53 -15.05 10.26
N ALA A 94 -1.24 -15.46 9.20
CA ALA A 94 -2.43 -16.28 9.31
C ALA A 94 -2.15 -17.69 9.82
N ARG A 95 -1.04 -18.31 9.41
CA ARG A 95 -0.58 -19.59 9.94
C ARG A 95 -0.35 -19.49 11.44
N ASP A 96 0.43 -18.50 11.88
CA ASP A 96 0.75 -18.32 13.29
C ASP A 96 -0.51 -18.02 14.12
N LEU A 97 -1.43 -17.23 13.57
CA LEU A 97 -2.71 -16.94 14.21
C LEU A 97 -3.61 -18.18 14.32
N LYS A 98 -3.65 -19.00 13.27
CA LYS A 98 -4.36 -20.28 13.27
C LYS A 98 -3.84 -21.19 14.38
N GLU A 99 -2.53 -21.36 14.49
CA GLU A 99 -1.90 -22.15 15.55
C GLU A 99 -2.25 -21.64 16.96
N VAL A 100 -2.36 -20.32 17.14
CA VAL A 100 -2.79 -19.73 18.41
C VAL A 100 -4.23 -20.07 18.74
N PHE A 101 -5.15 -20.00 17.77
CA PHE A 101 -6.56 -20.31 18.00
C PHE A 101 -6.84 -21.82 18.15
N GLU A 102 -6.18 -22.67 17.36
CA GLU A 102 -6.32 -24.13 17.45
C GLU A 102 -5.81 -24.66 18.79
N ARG A 103 -4.71 -24.11 19.33
CA ARG A 103 -4.25 -24.42 20.70
C ARG A 103 -5.26 -24.05 21.79
N ARG A 104 -6.22 -23.17 21.48
CA ARG A 104 -7.30 -22.75 22.38
C ARG A 104 -8.60 -23.51 22.12
N GLY A 105 -8.57 -24.52 21.24
CA GLY A 105 -9.74 -25.32 20.86
C GLY A 105 -10.70 -24.66 19.87
N GLN A 106 -10.30 -23.55 19.24
CA GLN A 106 -11.13 -22.87 18.23
C GLN A 106 -10.83 -23.39 16.83
N THR A 107 -11.84 -23.41 15.97
CA THR A 107 -11.66 -23.80 14.56
C THR A 107 -11.39 -22.58 13.70
N VAL A 108 -10.30 -22.62 12.94
CA VAL A 108 -9.95 -21.56 11.98
C VAL A 108 -10.09 -22.05 10.55
N GLN A 109 -10.88 -21.35 9.75
CA GLN A 109 -11.10 -21.59 8.33
C GLN A 109 -10.70 -20.39 7.47
N GLY A 110 -10.61 -20.59 6.16
CA GLY A 110 -10.27 -19.53 5.21
C GLY A 110 -8.77 -19.32 5.01
N ARG A 111 -8.45 -18.22 4.34
CA ARG A 111 -7.08 -17.78 4.01
C ARG A 111 -7.06 -16.24 3.92
N PRO A 112 -5.93 -15.57 4.15
CA PRO A 112 -5.83 -14.14 3.89
C PRO A 112 -6.42 -13.73 2.53
N PRO A 113 -7.12 -12.58 2.47
CA PRO A 113 -7.24 -11.57 3.53
C PRO A 113 -8.30 -11.89 4.59
N THR A 114 -9.05 -12.99 4.49
CA THR A 114 -10.16 -13.29 5.42
C THR A 114 -10.00 -14.66 6.09
N LEU A 115 -9.83 -14.64 7.41
CA LEU A 115 -9.92 -15.84 8.24
C LEU A 115 -11.26 -15.88 8.95
N VAL A 116 -11.79 -17.08 9.20
CA VAL A 116 -13.00 -17.27 10.00
C VAL A 116 -12.63 -18.09 11.22
N VAL A 117 -12.89 -17.55 12.40
CA VAL A 117 -12.72 -18.24 13.68
C VAL A 117 -14.11 -18.47 14.26
N ASP A 118 -14.54 -19.73 14.22
CA ASP A 118 -15.91 -20.18 14.51
C ASP A 118 -16.97 -19.42 13.69
N SER A 119 -17.60 -18.38 14.27
CA SER A 119 -18.64 -17.57 13.61
C SER A 119 -18.18 -16.16 13.25
N LEU A 120 -16.95 -15.77 13.63
CA LEU A 120 -16.42 -14.42 13.41
C LEU A 120 -15.41 -14.41 12.26
N ALA A 121 -15.53 -13.43 11.37
CA ALA A 121 -14.59 -13.22 10.29
C ALA A 121 -13.56 -12.15 10.67
N LEU A 122 -12.28 -12.46 10.53
CA LEU A 122 -11.18 -11.52 10.65
C LEU A 122 -10.72 -11.10 9.25
N HIS A 123 -10.83 -9.82 8.95
CA HIS A 123 -10.23 -9.24 7.75
C HIS A 123 -8.84 -8.71 8.10
N ILE A 124 -7.84 -9.09 7.32
CA ILE A 124 -6.42 -8.76 7.47
C ILE A 124 -6.00 -7.87 6.31
N ASP A 125 -5.46 -6.70 6.64
CA ASP A 125 -4.83 -5.78 5.71
C ASP A 125 -3.35 -5.64 6.09
N MET A 126 -2.50 -6.34 5.34
CA MET A 126 -1.05 -6.30 5.57
C MET A 126 -0.44 -4.95 5.20
N GLY A 127 -0.96 -4.26 4.17
CA GLY A 127 -0.46 -2.96 3.73
C GLY A 127 -0.66 -1.90 4.80
N ALA A 128 -1.86 -1.84 5.39
CA ALA A 128 -2.19 -0.96 6.51
C ALA A 128 -1.66 -1.47 7.87
N ARG A 129 -1.21 -2.73 7.92
CA ARG A 129 -0.87 -3.47 9.15
C ARG A 129 -2.02 -3.48 10.15
N LYS A 130 -3.25 -3.68 9.66
CA LYS A 130 -4.48 -3.72 10.45
C LYS A 130 -5.25 -5.01 10.26
N ALA A 131 -6.07 -5.34 11.24
CA ALA A 131 -7.13 -6.33 11.10
C ALA A 131 -8.41 -5.89 11.80
N GLN A 132 -9.54 -6.46 11.42
CA GLN A 132 -10.83 -6.10 11.99
C GLN A 132 -11.76 -7.31 12.04
N TRP A 133 -12.47 -7.47 13.16
CA TRP A 133 -13.44 -8.54 13.35
C TRP A 133 -14.82 -8.15 12.82
N PHE A 134 -15.49 -9.13 12.23
CA PHE A 134 -16.82 -9.00 11.65
C PHE A 134 -17.72 -10.17 12.06
N TYR A 135 -19.02 -9.88 12.15
CA TYR A 135 -20.08 -10.89 12.17
C TYR A 135 -21.02 -10.63 10.98
N GLY A 136 -20.99 -11.53 10.00
CA GLY A 136 -21.64 -11.29 8.71
C GLY A 136 -21.06 -10.04 8.05
N LYS A 137 -21.87 -8.97 7.93
CA LYS A 137 -21.46 -7.67 7.36
C LYS A 137 -21.15 -6.60 8.41
N GLU A 138 -21.39 -6.89 9.69
CA GLU A 138 -21.22 -5.93 10.77
C GLU A 138 -19.79 -5.96 11.31
N ALA A 139 -19.15 -4.80 11.36
CA ALA A 139 -17.87 -4.63 12.01
C ALA A 139 -18.04 -4.64 13.54
N LEU A 140 -17.38 -5.58 14.21
CA LEU A 140 -17.45 -5.72 15.67
C LEU A 140 -16.41 -4.88 16.41
N THR A 141 -15.33 -4.50 15.72
CA THR A 141 -14.26 -3.69 16.29
C THR A 141 -13.91 -2.53 15.36
N LYS A 142 -13.22 -1.53 15.90
CA LYS A 142 -12.40 -0.63 15.06
C LYS A 142 -11.20 -1.41 14.50
N PRO A 143 -10.52 -0.92 13.44
CA PRO A 143 -9.29 -1.52 12.94
C PRO A 143 -8.22 -1.65 14.04
N LEU A 144 -7.76 -2.87 14.26
CA LEU A 144 -6.79 -3.29 15.27
C LEU A 144 -5.40 -3.39 14.65
N PRO A 145 -4.31 -3.12 15.39
CA PRO A 145 -2.97 -3.43 14.92
C PRO A 145 -2.79 -4.94 14.72
N LEU A 146 -2.02 -5.34 13.70
CA LEU A 146 -1.65 -6.74 13.47
C LEU A 146 -0.70 -7.24 14.56
N SER A 147 -1.29 -7.82 15.59
CA SER A 147 -0.62 -8.45 16.72
C SER A 147 -1.49 -9.62 17.17
N LEU A 148 -0.90 -10.81 17.29
CA LEU A 148 -1.61 -12.02 17.72
C LEU A 148 -2.38 -11.77 19.03
N ASN A 149 -1.71 -11.18 20.03
CA ASN A 149 -2.31 -10.87 21.33
C ASN A 149 -3.49 -9.89 21.23
N THR A 150 -3.35 -8.84 20.39
CA THR A 150 -4.41 -7.83 20.26
C THR A 150 -5.64 -8.43 19.58
N ILE A 151 -5.43 -9.21 18.52
CA ILE A 151 -6.49 -9.86 17.75
C ILE A 151 -7.22 -10.89 18.60
N VAL A 152 -6.49 -11.74 19.32
CA VAL A 152 -7.04 -12.75 20.23
C VAL A 152 -7.85 -12.12 21.35
N LYS A 153 -7.31 -11.07 22.01
CA LYS A 153 -8.03 -10.37 23.07
C LYS A 153 -9.33 -9.74 22.55
N ALA A 154 -9.29 -9.15 21.36
CA ALA A 154 -10.47 -8.58 20.74
C ALA A 154 -11.51 -9.65 20.39
N TYR A 155 -11.07 -10.80 19.86
CA TYR A 155 -11.95 -11.95 19.64
C TYR A 155 -12.67 -12.34 20.93
N ASP A 156 -11.93 -12.56 22.02
CA ASP A 156 -12.53 -12.97 23.30
C ASP A 156 -13.56 -11.97 23.84
N GLN A 157 -13.35 -10.68 23.60
CA GLN A 157 -14.29 -9.63 23.97
C GLN A 157 -15.56 -9.69 23.12
N GLN A 158 -15.41 -9.92 21.81
CA GLN A 158 -16.55 -9.94 20.89
C GLN A 158 -17.35 -11.23 20.94
N THR A 159 -16.70 -12.39 21.11
CA THR A 159 -17.42 -13.65 21.28
C THR A 159 -18.31 -13.60 22.52
N LYS A 160 -17.86 -12.97 23.61
CA LYS A 160 -18.71 -12.75 24.81
C LYS A 160 -19.89 -11.83 24.55
N SER A 161 -19.77 -10.83 23.69
CA SER A 161 -20.84 -9.85 23.43
C SER A 161 -21.86 -10.35 22.40
N VAL A 162 -21.44 -11.24 21.49
CA VAL A 162 -22.27 -11.77 20.40
C VAL A 162 -22.90 -13.12 20.74
N VAL A 163 -22.16 -14.04 21.37
CA VAL A 163 -22.62 -15.41 21.65
C VAL A 163 -23.42 -15.52 22.95
N ASN A 164 -23.18 -14.66 23.95
CA ASN A 164 -23.96 -14.64 25.20
C ASN A 164 -25.15 -13.65 25.16
N ARG A 165 -25.68 -13.37 23.97
CA ARG A 165 -26.93 -12.60 23.81
C ARG A 165 -28.14 -13.53 23.78
#